data_AF-A0A7Y4Z7F4-F1
#
_entry.id   AF-A0A7Y4Z7F4-F1
#
_cell.length_a   1.000
_cell.length_b   1.000
_cell.length_c   1.000
_cell.angle_alpha   90.00
_cell.angle_beta   90.00
_cell.angle_gamma   90.00
#
_symmetry.space_group_name_H-M   'P 1'
#
loop_
_entity.id
_entity.type
_entity.pdbx_description
1 polymer ?
#
loop_
_entity_poly.entity_id
_entity_poly.type
_entity_poly.pdbx_seq_one_letter_code
_entity_poly.pdbx_strand_id
1 'polypeptide(L)'
;MNVNLKNASIVGIIPAILEGILIFSVEPTINLWLLSQAILFWFTCGFVVYLVDVGLPKIISGILFTMFLSLPWYIAESVSKDKPEHLVPLILASIVLGIIIGIASKKLNKTNEKNK
;
A
#
# COMPACT_ATOMS: atom_id res chain seq x y z
N MET A 1 19.21 -10.11 -10.20
CA MET A 1 18.08 -9.93 -9.27
C MET A 1 16.99 -10.92 -9.68
N ASN A 2 16.79 -12.03 -8.95
CA ASN A 2 15.77 -13.01 -9.34
C ASN A 2 14.41 -12.48 -8.86
N VAL A 3 13.70 -11.81 -9.75
CA VAL A 3 12.47 -11.09 -9.41
C VAL A 3 11.36 -12.11 -9.22
N ASN A 4 11.00 -12.41 -7.97
CA ASN A 4 9.88 -13.31 -7.69
C ASN A 4 8.57 -12.54 -7.83
N LEU A 5 8.09 -12.44 -9.07
CA LEU A 5 6.86 -11.74 -9.44
C LEU A 5 5.65 -12.23 -8.62
N LYS A 6 5.62 -13.53 -8.29
CA LYS A 6 4.57 -14.12 -7.45
C LYS A 6 4.57 -13.52 -6.04
N ASN A 7 5.73 -13.35 -5.43
CA ASN A 7 5.84 -12.74 -4.10
C ASN A 7 5.48 -11.24 -4.15
N ALA A 8 5.90 -10.53 -5.20
CA ALA A 8 5.53 -9.13 -5.42
C ALA A 8 4.01 -8.96 -5.48
N SER A 9 3.33 -9.82 -6.25
CA SER A 9 1.88 -9.83 -6.34
C SER A 9 1.21 -10.14 -5.00
N ILE A 10 1.75 -11.07 -4.20
CA ILE A 10 1.20 -11.38 -2.86
C ILE A 10 1.31 -10.15 -1.94
N VAL A 11 2.45 -9.46 -1.94
CA VAL A 11 2.64 -8.25 -1.13
C VAL A 11 1.70 -7.12 -1.55
N GLY A 12 1.35 -7.02 -2.84
CA GLY A 12 0.34 -6.09 -3.37
C GLY A 12 -1.10 -6.48 -3.04
N ILE A 13 -1.45 -7.78 -3.09
CA ILE A 13 -2.82 -8.25 -2.84
C ILE A 13 -3.25 -7.97 -1.40
N ILE A 14 -2.35 -8.13 -0.43
CA ILE A 14 -2.65 -7.92 1.00
C ILE A 14 -3.25 -6.52 1.29
N PRO A 15 -2.56 -5.40 0.99
CA PRO A 15 -3.09 -4.05 1.22
C PRO A 15 -4.30 -3.74 0.33
N ALA A 16 -4.36 -4.29 -0.88
CA ALA A 16 -5.49 -4.07 -1.80
C ALA A 16 -6.81 -4.66 -1.27
N ILE A 17 -6.75 -5.88 -0.71
CA ILE A 17 -7.90 -6.50 -0.04
C ILE A 17 -8.25 -5.73 1.24
N LEU A 18 -7.24 -5.36 2.04
CA LEU A 18 -7.47 -4.64 3.28
C LEU A 18 -8.20 -3.31 3.03
N GLU A 19 -7.76 -2.56 2.03
CA GLU A 19 -8.41 -1.31 1.63
C GLU A 19 -9.82 -1.55 1.09
N GLY A 20 -9.99 -2.54 0.21
CA GLY A 20 -11.32 -2.87 -0.32
C GLY A 20 -12.34 -3.19 0.79
N ILE A 21 -11.90 -3.92 1.82
CA ILE A 21 -12.71 -4.21 3.01
C ILE A 21 -12.99 -2.92 3.80
N LEU A 22 -11.97 -2.09 4.02
CA LEU A 22 -12.08 -0.85 4.80
C LEU A 22 -13.08 0.12 4.17
N ILE A 23 -12.95 0.34 2.87
CA ILE A 23 -13.84 1.20 2.09
C ILE A 23 -15.28 0.67 2.12
N PHE A 24 -15.47 -0.62 1.85
CA PHE A 24 -16.80 -1.23 1.84
C PHE A 24 -17.48 -1.21 3.22
N SER A 25 -16.70 -1.29 4.30
CA SER A 25 -17.21 -1.23 5.67
C SER A 25 -17.65 0.17 6.08
N VAL A 26 -17.01 1.21 5.53
CA VAL A 26 -17.35 2.61 5.84
C VAL A 26 -18.54 3.08 5.00
N GLU A 27 -18.56 2.75 3.70
CA GLU A 27 -19.60 3.24 2.80
C GLU A 27 -19.93 2.20 1.72
N PRO A 28 -20.96 1.36 1.91
CA PRO A 28 -21.31 0.29 0.98
C PRO A 28 -21.88 0.80 -0.35
N THR A 29 -22.24 2.09 -0.42
CA THR A 29 -22.74 2.75 -1.65
C THR A 29 -21.62 3.44 -2.44
N ILE A 30 -20.35 3.18 -2.12
CA ILE A 30 -19.24 3.87 -2.78
C ILE A 30 -19.22 3.62 -4.30
N ASN A 31 -18.75 4.61 -5.03
CA ASN A 31 -18.58 4.49 -6.47
C ASN A 31 -17.58 3.37 -6.81
N LEU A 32 -18.04 2.39 -7.59
CA LEU A 32 -17.24 1.22 -8.01
C LEU A 32 -15.93 1.63 -8.70
N TRP A 33 -15.94 2.77 -9.38
CA TRP A 33 -14.76 3.35 -10.04
C TRP A 33 -13.69 3.76 -9.01
N LEU A 34 -14.10 4.46 -7.95
CA LEU A 34 -13.21 4.89 -6.88
C LEU A 34 -12.63 3.69 -6.10
N LEU A 35 -13.47 2.70 -5.83
CA LEU A 35 -13.04 1.44 -5.20
C LEU A 35 -11.98 0.72 -6.04
N SER A 36 -12.20 0.63 -7.36
CA SER A 36 -11.24 -0.02 -8.27
C SER A 36 -9.91 0.72 -8.32
N GLN A 37 -9.94 2.06 -8.36
CA GLN A 37 -8.73 2.89 -8.31
C GLN A 37 -7.96 2.70 -7.01
N ALA A 38 -8.64 2.66 -5.86
CA ALA A 38 -8.02 2.45 -4.56
C ALA A 38 -7.35 1.07 -4.46
N ILE A 39 -8.06 0.01 -4.86
CA ILE A 39 -7.54 -1.38 -4.86
C ILE A 39 -6.30 -1.48 -5.76
N LEU A 40 -6.36 -0.94 -6.97
CA LEU A 40 -5.23 -0.92 -7.92
C LEU A 40 -4.04 -0.13 -7.37
N PHE A 41 -4.31 1.01 -6.73
CA PHE A 41 -3.29 1.84 -6.12
C PHE A 41 -2.55 1.08 -5.01
N TRP A 42 -3.27 0.52 -4.05
CA TRP A 42 -2.66 -0.23 -2.95
C TRP A 42 -1.96 -1.51 -3.39
N PHE A 43 -2.50 -2.18 -4.41
CA PHE A 43 -1.81 -3.28 -5.08
C PHE A 43 -0.46 -2.83 -5.64
N THR A 44 -0.44 -1.71 -6.36
CA THR A 44 0.77 -1.14 -6.96
C THR A 44 1.77 -0.72 -5.89
N CYS A 45 1.33 -0.12 -4.79
CA CYS A 45 2.18 0.22 -3.65
C CYS A 45 2.91 -1.01 -3.10
N GLY A 46 2.19 -2.09 -2.79
CA GLY A 46 2.81 -3.32 -2.29
C GLY A 46 3.76 -3.97 -3.29
N PHE A 47 3.39 -3.93 -4.58
CA PHE A 47 4.21 -4.45 -5.66
C PHE A 47 5.53 -3.68 -5.80
N VAL A 48 5.49 -2.35 -5.87
CA VAL A 48 6.66 -1.48 -6.02
C VAL A 48 7.59 -1.62 -4.80
N VAL A 49 7.05 -1.59 -3.58
CA VAL A 49 7.85 -1.71 -2.35
C VAL A 49 8.58 -3.06 -2.27
N TYR A 50 7.99 -4.13 -2.78
CA TYR A 50 8.66 -5.43 -2.83
C TYR A 50 9.81 -5.45 -3.85
N LEU A 51 9.58 -4.86 -5.03
CA LEU A 51 10.54 -4.88 -6.14
C LEU A 51 11.72 -3.93 -5.95
N VAL A 52 11.48 -2.76 -5.34
CA VAL A 52 12.51 -1.75 -5.17
C VAL A 52 13.34 -2.08 -3.93
N ASP A 53 14.65 -2.19 -4.14
CA ASP A 53 15.60 -2.25 -3.05
C ASP A 53 16.40 -0.96 -2.96
N VAL A 54 16.13 -0.19 -1.91
CA VAL A 54 16.77 1.11 -1.63
C VAL A 54 17.85 1.00 -0.57
N GLY A 55 18.24 -0.21 -0.15
CA GLY A 55 19.23 -0.42 0.91
C GLY A 55 18.74 -0.05 2.31
N LEU A 56 17.44 0.28 2.44
CA LEU A 56 16.77 0.58 3.71
C LEU A 56 16.07 -0.67 4.27
N PRO A 57 15.82 -0.73 5.60
CA PRO A 57 14.96 -1.74 6.18
C PRO A 57 13.60 -1.77 5.48
N LYS A 58 13.11 -2.96 5.10
CA LYS A 58 11.86 -3.11 4.32
C LYS A 58 10.64 -2.45 4.96
N ILE A 59 10.59 -2.34 6.29
CA ILE A 59 9.53 -1.63 7.01
C ILE A 59 9.61 -0.12 6.76
N ILE A 60 10.81 0.47 6.89
CA ILE A 60 11.02 1.91 6.64
C ILE A 60 10.76 2.23 5.17
N SER A 61 11.30 1.42 4.27
CA SER A 61 11.04 1.52 2.83
C SER A 61 9.52 1.48 2.55
N GLY A 62 8.81 0.52 3.16
CA GLY A 62 7.37 0.41 3.01
C GLY A 62 6.60 1.66 3.42
N ILE A 63 6.88 2.22 4.60
CA ILE A 63 6.24 3.46 5.07
C ILE A 63 6.57 4.64 4.15
N LEU A 64 7.84 4.79 3.78
CA LEU A 64 8.29 5.95 2.99
C LEU A 64 7.66 5.93 1.59
N PHE A 65 7.69 4.78 0.92
CA PHE A 65 7.11 4.62 -0.40
C PHE A 65 5.60 4.73 -0.39
N THR A 66 4.89 4.15 0.59
CA THR A 66 3.44 4.34 0.66
C THR A 66 3.08 5.79 0.91
N MET A 67 3.76 6.50 1.81
CA MET A 67 3.53 7.93 2.01
C MET A 67 3.79 8.74 0.73
N PHE A 68 4.88 8.46 0.02
CA PHE A 68 5.23 9.17 -1.19
C PHE A 68 4.24 8.89 -2.33
N LEU A 69 3.86 7.62 -2.52
CA LEU A 69 2.90 7.21 -3.53
C LEU A 69 1.49 7.71 -3.21
N SER A 70 1.14 7.90 -1.93
CA SER A 70 -0.16 8.43 -1.49
C SER A 70 -0.28 9.95 -1.60
N LEU A 71 0.79 10.69 -1.96
CA LEU A 71 0.73 12.14 -2.11
C LEU A 71 -0.39 12.64 -3.05
N PRO A 72 -0.63 12.04 -4.23
CA PRO A 72 -1.74 12.45 -5.09
C PRO A 72 -3.10 12.30 -4.40
N TRP A 73 -3.29 11.23 -3.61
CA TRP A 73 -4.50 11.02 -2.82
C TRP A 73 -4.66 12.04 -1.71
N TYR A 74 -3.56 12.45 -1.05
CA TYR A 74 -3.60 13.52 -0.05
C TYR A 74 -4.10 14.82 -0.67
N ILE A 75 -3.58 15.19 -1.84
CA ILE A 75 -3.98 16.42 -2.54
C ILE A 75 -5.44 16.32 -3.02
N ALA A 76 -5.84 15.18 -3.59
CA ALA A 76 -7.20 14.98 -4.08
C ALA A 76 -8.25 15.01 -2.96
N GLU A 77 -8.00 14.32 -1.84
CA GLU A 77 -9.00 14.20 -0.77
C GLU A 77 -9.01 15.37 0.19
N SER A 78 -7.87 16.04 0.41
CA SER A 78 -7.80 17.15 1.38
C SER A 78 -7.92 18.53 0.75
N VAL A 79 -7.17 18.78 -0.32
CA VAL A 79 -7.10 20.10 -0.95
C VAL A 79 -8.25 20.27 -1.92
N SER A 80 -8.54 19.27 -2.75
CA SER A 80 -9.58 19.42 -3.79
C SER A 80 -11.00 19.36 -3.23
N LYS A 81 -11.20 18.71 -2.08
CA LYS A 81 -12.50 18.64 -1.39
C LYS A 81 -12.64 19.64 -0.24
N ASP A 82 -11.63 20.49 -0.02
CA ASP A 82 -11.57 21.47 1.07
C ASP A 82 -11.84 20.87 2.46
N LYS A 83 -11.38 19.62 2.66
CA LYS A 83 -11.56 18.82 3.88
C LYS A 83 -10.20 18.44 4.47
N PRO A 84 -9.49 19.37 5.11
CA PRO A 84 -8.17 19.10 5.70
C PRO A 84 -8.22 18.02 6.79
N GLU A 85 -9.37 17.83 7.42
CA GLU A 85 -9.64 16.78 8.41
C GLU A 85 -9.49 15.35 7.87
N HIS A 86 -9.55 15.15 6.55
CA HIS A 86 -9.27 13.85 5.92
C HIS A 86 -7.77 13.52 5.79
N LEU A 87 -6.86 14.50 5.97
CA LEU A 87 -5.41 14.26 5.88
C LEU A 87 -4.92 13.29 6.94
N VAL A 88 -5.33 13.49 8.18
CA VAL A 88 -4.84 12.71 9.32
C VAL A 88 -5.19 11.22 9.14
N PRO A 89 -6.44 10.84 8.83
CA PRO A 89 -6.79 9.47 8.46
C PRO A 89 -5.96 8.90 7.30
N LEU A 90 -5.75 9.67 6.22
CA LEU A 90 -5.00 9.18 5.06
C LEU A 90 -3.51 8.94 5.36
N ILE A 91 -2.90 9.81 6.15
CA ILE A 91 -1.51 9.65 6.59
C ILE A 91 -1.40 8.41 7.49
N LEU A 92 -2.32 8.25 8.45
CA LEU A 92 -2.36 7.08 9.32
C LEU A 92 -2.56 5.80 8.53
N ALA A 93 -3.48 5.78 7.56
CA ALA A 93 -3.70 4.64 6.68
C ALA A 93 -2.42 4.29 5.91
N SER A 94 -1.70 5.29 5.39
CA SER A 94 -0.46 5.07 4.64
C SER A 94 0.68 4.53 5.50
N ILE A 95 0.76 4.92 6.77
CA ILE A 95 1.71 4.35 7.72
C ILE A 95 1.34 2.90 8.04
N VAL A 96 0.07 2.63 8.38
CA VAL A 96 -0.40 1.29 8.75
C VAL A 96 -0.20 0.32 7.59
N LEU A 97 -0.67 0.67 6.39
CA LEU A 97 -0.50 -0.15 5.19
C LEU A 97 0.97 -0.27 4.77
N GLY A 98 1.76 0.81 4.92
CA GLY A 98 3.21 0.78 4.69
C GLY A 98 3.95 -0.20 5.61
N ILE A 99 3.56 -0.26 6.89
CA ILE A 99 4.09 -1.25 7.85
C ILE A 99 3.71 -2.66 7.41
N ILE A 100 2.44 -2.89 7.06
CA ILE A 100 1.94 -4.21 6.63
C ILE A 100 2.72 -4.69 5.39
N ILE A 101 2.86 -3.83 4.39
CA ILE A 101 3.61 -4.10 3.16
C ILE A 101 5.08 -4.42 3.50
N GLY A 102 5.71 -3.61 4.35
CA GLY A 102 7.09 -3.80 4.75
C GLY A 102 7.34 -5.12 5.51
N ILE A 103 6.41 -5.51 6.38
CA ILE A 103 6.45 -6.80 7.09
C ILE A 103 6.24 -7.96 6.12
N ALA A 104 5.24 -7.88 5.24
CA ALA A 104 4.96 -8.91 4.24
C ALA A 104 6.16 -9.12 3.31
N SER A 105 6.76 -8.03 2.84
CA SER A 105 7.97 -8.01 2.02
C SER A 105 9.16 -8.67 2.73
N LYS A 106 9.42 -8.29 4.00
CA LYS A 106 10.49 -8.88 4.81
C LYS A 106 10.30 -10.40 5.01
N LYS A 107 9.07 -10.84 5.29
CA LYS A 107 8.76 -12.25 5.55
C LYS A 107 8.94 -13.11 4.30
N LEU A 108 8.45 -12.64 3.15
CA LEU A 108 8.56 -13.36 1.88
C LEU A 108 9.99 -13.44 1.36
N ASN A 109 10.80 -12.38 1.53
CA ASN A 109 12.22 -12.43 1.17
C ASN A 109 12.99 -13.45 2.01
N LYS A 110 12.77 -13.49 3.33
CA LYS A 110 13.41 -14.45 4.23
C LYS A 110 13.04 -15.91 3.90
N THR A 111 11.80 -16.18 3.48
CA THR A 111 11.38 -17.51 3.03
C THR A 111 12.06 -17.90 1.72
N ASN A 112 12.24 -16.95 0.80
CA ASN A 112 12.90 -17.21 -0.48
C ASN A 112 14.39 -17.54 -0.31
N GLU A 113 15.07 -16.90 0.66
CA GLU A 113 16.47 -17.23 1.01
C GLU A 113 16.62 -18.62 1.65
N LYS A 114 15.63 -19.11 2.38
CA LYS A 114 15.66 -20.45 3.00
C LYS A 114 15.41 -21.61 2.02
N ASN A 115 14.75 -21.32 0.89
CA ASN A 115 14.38 -22.33 -0.11
C ASN A 115 15.40 -22.41 -1.27
N LYS A 116 16.54 -21.73 -1.15
CA LYS A 116 17.61 -21.68 -2.13
C LYS A 116 18.84 -22.40 -1.60
#